data_AF-A0A366KYH2-F1
#
_entry.id   AF-A0A366KYH2-F1
#
_cell.length_a   1.000
_cell.length_b   1.000
_cell.length_c   1.000
_cell.angle_alpha   90.00
_cell.angle_beta   90.00
_cell.angle_gamma   90.00
#
_symmetry.space_group_name_H-M   'P 1'
#
loop_
_entity.id
_entity.type
_entity.pdbx_description
1 polymer ?
#
loop_
_entity_poly.entity_id
_entity_poly.type
_entity_poly.pdbx_seq_one_letter_code
_entity_poly.pdbx_strand_id
1 'polypeptide(L)'
;MLASKAISAQVVTGQWQPVAPNDVQPLSPLPQEGLFGFYQEWNGTGNLVLTYGNHSTKPLNLKKTIPSGANDRIKSMVLQGPLSNTQIVVFDNPDGQTDDDYAVIKVEGTLPPGIRVVIPSFDIGAAPGVFWDGGSGNRVVEYFHYHNGLDGKISHISRAVGQ
;
A
#
# COMPACT_ATOMS: atom_id res chain seq x y z
N MET A 1 -39.14 19.85 10.40
CA MET A 1 -37.89 20.36 9.80
C MET A 1 -36.90 19.22 9.74
N LEU A 2 -36.39 18.93 8.54
CA LEU A 2 -35.01 18.56 8.18
C LEU A 2 -35.07 17.77 6.86
N ALA A 3 -34.78 18.48 5.77
CA ALA A 3 -34.56 17.88 4.45
C ALA A 3 -33.07 17.56 4.34
N SER A 4 -32.76 16.29 4.05
CA SER A 4 -31.40 15.82 3.76
C SER A 4 -30.92 16.44 2.44
N LYS A 5 -29.92 17.32 2.50
CA LYS A 5 -29.14 17.71 1.33
C LYS A 5 -27.97 16.74 1.21
N ALA A 6 -27.94 15.99 0.10
CA ALA A 6 -26.76 15.24 -0.31
C ALA A 6 -25.60 16.22 -0.55
N ILE A 7 -24.43 15.95 0.01
CA ILE A 7 -23.20 16.70 -0.26
C ILE A 7 -22.18 15.71 -0.83
N SER A 8 -21.81 15.97 -2.08
CA SER A 8 -20.92 15.18 -2.93
C SER A 8 -19.46 15.28 -2.48
N ALA A 9 -18.72 14.17 -2.52
CA ALA A 9 -17.27 14.16 -2.31
C ALA A 9 -16.55 14.88 -3.47
N GLN A 10 -15.64 15.79 -3.16
CA GLN A 10 -14.75 16.41 -4.14
C GLN A 10 -13.35 15.79 -4.05
N VAL A 11 -12.81 15.43 -5.21
CA VAL A 11 -11.40 15.07 -5.39
C VAL A 11 -10.58 16.35 -5.32
N VAL A 12 -9.76 16.50 -4.28
CA VAL A 12 -8.84 17.64 -4.14
C VAL A 12 -7.47 17.23 -4.68
N THR A 13 -7.11 17.81 -5.82
CA THR A 13 -5.77 17.70 -6.40
C THR A 13 -4.76 18.55 -5.62
N GLY A 14 -3.63 17.95 -5.26
CA GLY A 14 -2.31 18.58 -5.41
C GLY A 14 -1.80 19.60 -4.38
N GLN A 15 -2.46 19.88 -3.25
CA GLN A 15 -1.84 20.68 -2.18
C GLN A 15 -2.15 20.14 -0.79
N TRP A 16 -1.10 19.92 0.02
CA TRP A 16 -1.21 19.58 1.44
C TRP A 16 -1.87 20.74 2.19
N GLN A 17 -3.11 20.53 2.64
CA GLN A 17 -3.73 21.34 3.69
C GLN A 17 -4.00 20.45 4.92
N PRO A 18 -3.80 20.96 6.14
CA PRO A 18 -4.11 20.21 7.35
C PRO A 18 -5.63 20.00 7.44
N VAL A 19 -6.06 18.74 7.42
CA VAL A 19 -7.45 18.35 7.66
C VAL A 19 -7.83 18.65 9.11
N ALA A 20 -9.02 19.22 9.32
CA ALA A 20 -9.52 19.59 10.65
C ALA A 20 -9.71 18.32 11.54
N PRO A 21 -9.54 18.43 12.87
CA PRO A 21 -9.49 17.27 13.78
C PRO A 21 -10.74 16.36 13.80
N ASN A 22 -11.84 16.78 13.19
CA ASN A 22 -13.14 16.14 13.30
C ASN A 22 -13.62 15.48 11.98
N ASP A 23 -12.84 15.56 10.90
CA ASP A 23 -13.11 14.92 9.60
C ASP A 23 -12.31 13.61 9.42
N VAL A 24 -12.01 12.93 10.52
CA VAL A 24 -11.31 11.65 10.48
C VAL A 24 -12.27 10.61 9.90
N GLN A 25 -12.17 10.37 8.59
CA GLN A 25 -12.52 9.08 7.98
C GLN A 25 -12.05 8.01 8.96
N PRO A 26 -12.88 7.02 9.37
CA PRO A 26 -12.45 6.03 10.35
C PRO A 26 -11.10 5.50 9.87
N LEU A 27 -10.04 5.79 10.62
CA LEU A 27 -8.69 5.40 10.24
C LEU A 27 -8.78 3.91 10.03
N SER A 28 -8.64 3.49 8.77
CA SER A 28 -8.57 2.09 8.41
C SER A 28 -7.62 1.42 9.39
N PRO A 29 -7.98 0.27 9.98
CA PRO A 29 -7.18 -0.30 11.05
C PRO A 29 -5.74 -0.39 10.57
N LEU A 30 -4.86 0.27 11.30
CA LEU A 30 -3.45 0.34 10.94
C LEU A 30 -2.83 -1.05 11.15
N PRO A 31 -1.88 -1.46 10.32
CA PRO A 31 -1.16 -2.69 10.57
C PRO A 31 -0.47 -2.62 11.94
N GLN A 32 -0.32 -3.77 12.60
CA GLN A 32 0.55 -3.84 13.76
C GLN A 32 2.01 -3.57 13.36
N GLU A 33 2.85 -3.28 14.33
CA GLU A 33 4.28 -3.11 14.09
C GLU A 33 4.90 -4.37 13.48
N GLY A 34 5.78 -4.18 12.49
CA GLY A 34 6.39 -5.27 11.73
C GLY A 34 5.48 -5.88 10.68
N LEU A 35 4.33 -5.27 10.37
CA LEU A 35 3.42 -5.71 9.32
C LEU A 35 3.27 -4.66 8.20
N PHE A 36 2.93 -5.15 7.01
CA PHE A 36 2.47 -4.37 5.88
C PHE A 36 0.95 -4.47 5.80
N GLY A 37 0.24 -3.34 5.81
CA GLY A 37 -1.21 -3.30 5.62
C GLY A 37 -1.55 -2.93 4.19
N PHE A 38 -2.40 -3.72 3.53
CA PHE A 38 -2.86 -3.46 2.17
C PHE A 38 -4.33 -3.03 2.17
N TYR A 39 -4.63 -1.95 1.44
CA TYR A 39 -5.90 -1.24 1.56
C TYR A 39 -6.65 -1.13 0.23
N GLN A 40 -7.98 -1.10 0.35
CA GLN A 40 -8.86 -1.08 -0.81
C GLN A 40 -8.95 0.28 -1.52
N GLU A 41 -8.73 1.36 -0.78
CA GLU A 41 -8.73 2.72 -1.34
C GLU A 41 -7.34 3.31 -1.32
N TRP A 42 -7.19 4.48 -1.95
CA TRP A 42 -5.93 5.21 -2.01
C TRP A 42 -5.50 5.74 -0.63
N ASN A 43 -4.23 6.12 -0.50
CA ASN A 43 -3.66 6.79 0.68
C ASN A 43 -3.74 5.99 1.99
N GLY A 44 -3.77 4.66 1.92
CA GLY A 44 -3.89 3.80 3.11
C GLY A 44 -5.26 3.88 3.78
N THR A 45 -6.33 4.15 3.01
CA THR A 45 -7.69 4.33 3.52
C THR A 45 -8.65 3.21 3.07
N GLY A 46 -9.89 3.23 3.56
CA GLY A 46 -10.90 2.21 3.26
C GLY A 46 -10.69 0.90 4.05
N ASN A 47 -11.11 -0.23 3.50
CA ASN A 47 -10.98 -1.51 4.20
C ASN A 47 -9.53 -2.01 4.14
N LEU A 48 -9.02 -2.48 5.29
CA LEU A 48 -7.81 -3.30 5.34
C LEU A 48 -8.13 -4.66 4.70
N VAL A 49 -7.53 -4.94 3.55
CA VAL A 49 -7.76 -6.16 2.78
C VAL A 49 -7.01 -7.33 3.41
N LEU A 50 -5.72 -7.14 3.69
CA LEU A 50 -4.88 -8.13 4.37
C LEU A 50 -3.68 -7.45 5.04
N THR A 51 -3.04 -8.20 5.92
CA THR A 51 -1.70 -7.88 6.41
C THR A 51 -0.70 -8.92 5.93
N TYR A 52 0.52 -8.47 5.64
CA TYR A 52 1.62 -9.34 5.27
C TYR A 52 2.78 -9.11 6.24
N GLY A 53 3.26 -10.20 6.84
CA GLY A 53 4.30 -10.13 7.86
C GLY A 53 5.66 -9.83 7.26
N ASN A 54 6.41 -8.94 7.90
CA ASN A 54 7.78 -8.61 7.50
C ASN A 54 8.77 -9.79 7.63
N HIS A 55 8.43 -10.82 8.40
CA HIS A 55 9.16 -12.10 8.46
C HIS A 55 8.57 -13.19 7.55
N SER A 56 7.50 -12.90 6.79
CA SER A 56 6.91 -13.88 5.88
C SER A 56 7.88 -14.17 4.74
N THR A 57 8.19 -15.45 4.56
CA THR A 57 8.92 -15.99 3.41
C THR A 57 8.01 -16.69 2.41
N LYS A 58 6.71 -16.80 2.72
CA LYS A 58 5.73 -17.46 1.87
C LYS A 58 5.05 -16.44 0.97
N PRO A 59 5.20 -16.54 -0.36
CA PRO A 59 4.41 -15.74 -1.28
C PRO A 59 2.92 -16.05 -1.15
N LEU A 60 2.09 -15.06 -1.43
CA LEU A 60 0.62 -15.14 -1.39
C LEU A 60 0.06 -14.97 -2.81
N ASN A 61 -0.53 -16.03 -3.35
CA ASN A 61 -1.40 -15.95 -4.52
C ASN A 61 -2.82 -15.63 -4.05
N LEU A 62 -3.30 -14.42 -4.29
CA LEU A 62 -4.56 -13.90 -3.75
C LEU A 62 -5.81 -14.52 -4.40
N LYS A 63 -5.67 -15.15 -5.59
CA LYS A 63 -6.74 -15.97 -6.19
C LYS A 63 -6.95 -17.29 -5.44
N LYS A 64 -5.90 -17.79 -4.79
CA LYS A 64 -5.89 -19.10 -4.09
C LYS A 64 -5.92 -18.96 -2.56
N THR A 65 -5.79 -17.73 -2.03
CA THR A 65 -5.69 -17.47 -0.58
C THR A 65 -7.07 -17.34 0.07
N ILE A 66 -7.18 -17.79 1.32
CA ILE A 66 -8.37 -17.65 2.17
C ILE A 66 -8.05 -16.62 3.29
N PRO A 67 -8.94 -15.66 3.59
CA PRO A 67 -10.27 -15.49 3.01
C PRO A 67 -10.23 -15.01 1.56
N SER A 68 -11.11 -15.58 0.74
CA SER A 68 -11.28 -15.23 -0.67
C SER A 68 -11.73 -13.78 -0.81
N GLY A 69 -11.27 -13.11 -1.86
CA GLY A 69 -11.71 -11.74 -2.20
C GLY A 69 -10.74 -10.64 -1.81
N ALA A 70 -9.45 -10.95 -1.65
CA ALA A 70 -8.38 -9.95 -1.65
C ALA A 70 -7.88 -9.61 -3.07
N ASN A 71 -8.04 -10.54 -4.01
CA ASN A 71 -7.70 -10.36 -5.42
C ASN A 71 -8.38 -9.11 -5.99
N ASP A 72 -7.64 -8.32 -6.75
CA ASP A 72 -8.17 -7.16 -7.51
C ASP A 72 -8.84 -6.09 -6.63
N ARG A 73 -8.43 -5.98 -5.36
CA ARG A 73 -8.99 -4.98 -4.44
C ARG A 73 -7.99 -4.00 -3.89
N ILE A 74 -6.71 -4.32 -3.93
CA ILE A 74 -5.67 -3.53 -3.27
C ILE A 74 -5.29 -2.34 -4.17
N LYS A 75 -5.27 -1.14 -3.60
CA LYS A 75 -4.81 0.09 -4.27
C LYS A 75 -3.70 0.82 -3.52
N SER A 76 -3.54 0.60 -2.22
CA SER A 76 -2.51 1.29 -1.44
C SER A 76 -1.95 0.43 -0.32
N MET A 77 -0.83 0.86 0.27
CA MET A 77 -0.16 0.15 1.35
C MET A 77 0.32 1.09 2.45
N VAL A 78 0.27 0.61 3.69
CA VAL A 78 0.93 1.24 4.84
C VAL A 78 1.98 0.28 5.40
N LEU A 79 3.20 0.78 5.57
CA LEU A 79 4.29 0.08 6.24
C LEU A 79 4.39 0.59 7.67
N GLN A 80 4.42 -0.30 8.66
CA GLN A 80 4.67 0.08 10.06
C GLN A 80 5.90 -0.65 10.62
N GLY A 81 7.00 0.08 10.81
CA GLY A 81 8.25 -0.44 11.35
C GLY A 81 8.83 -1.69 10.66
N PRO A 82 8.90 -1.75 9.30
CA PRO A 82 9.55 -2.90 8.66
C PRO A 82 11.06 -2.92 8.90
N LEU A 83 11.62 -4.11 8.74
CA LEU A 83 13.05 -4.34 8.80
C LEU A 83 13.72 -3.59 7.65
N SER A 84 14.93 -3.10 7.92
CA SER A 84 15.77 -2.54 6.86
C SER A 84 16.01 -3.56 5.75
N ASN A 85 16.13 -3.05 4.53
CA ASN A 85 16.35 -3.86 3.32
C ASN A 85 15.25 -4.88 3.02
N THR A 86 14.04 -4.72 3.57
CA THR A 86 12.91 -5.51 3.10
C THR A 86 12.45 -5.00 1.73
N GLN A 87 12.28 -5.95 0.81
CA GLN A 87 11.69 -5.74 -0.49
C GLN A 87 10.36 -6.49 -0.57
N ILE A 88 9.27 -5.76 -0.80
CA ILE A 88 7.95 -6.33 -1.08
C ILE A 88 7.74 -6.24 -2.59
N VAL A 89 7.23 -7.29 -3.21
CA VAL A 89 6.88 -7.27 -4.62
C VAL A 89 5.42 -7.66 -4.77
N VAL A 90 4.65 -6.84 -5.48
CA VAL A 90 3.26 -7.08 -5.83
C VAL A 90 3.13 -7.26 -7.33
N PHE A 91 2.22 -8.15 -7.77
CA PHE A 91 2.06 -8.51 -9.17
C PHE A 91 0.57 -8.59 -9.54
N ASP A 92 0.24 -8.22 -10.78
CA ASP A 92 -1.05 -8.56 -11.41
C ASP A 92 -1.10 -10.07 -11.71
N ASN A 93 0.00 -10.66 -12.19
CA ASN A 93 0.03 -12.08 -12.47
C ASN A 93 -0.08 -12.90 -11.16
N PRO A 94 -1.09 -13.79 -11.02
CA PRO A 94 -1.33 -14.55 -9.79
C PRO A 94 -0.21 -15.53 -9.44
N ASP A 95 0.58 -15.97 -10.43
CA ASP A 95 1.70 -16.87 -10.22
C ASP A 95 3.03 -16.12 -9.97
N GLY A 96 2.98 -14.78 -9.83
CA GLY A 96 4.14 -13.95 -9.47
C GLY A 96 5.15 -13.78 -10.61
N GLN A 97 4.70 -13.89 -11.86
CA GLN A 97 5.53 -13.70 -13.04
C GLN A 97 5.62 -12.20 -13.40
N THR A 98 6.72 -11.83 -14.05
CA THR A 98 7.04 -10.43 -14.42
C THR A 98 6.69 -10.10 -15.88
N ASP A 99 5.81 -10.89 -16.49
CA ASP A 99 5.32 -10.70 -17.86
C ASP A 99 4.09 -9.79 -17.94
N ASP A 100 3.62 -9.31 -16.79
CA ASP A 100 2.53 -8.35 -16.60
C ASP A 100 2.96 -7.27 -15.59
N ASP A 101 2.05 -6.36 -15.23
CA ASP A 101 2.30 -5.30 -14.25
C ASP A 101 2.84 -5.86 -12.92
N TYR A 102 3.91 -5.24 -12.40
CA TYR A 102 4.44 -5.52 -11.07
C TYR A 102 5.12 -4.29 -10.46
N ALA A 103 5.09 -4.21 -9.12
CA ALA A 103 5.75 -3.15 -8.38
C ALA A 103 6.69 -3.75 -7.33
N VAL A 104 7.89 -3.18 -7.26
CA VAL A 104 8.92 -3.51 -6.27
C VAL A 104 9.01 -2.38 -5.27
N ILE A 105 8.61 -2.64 -4.04
CA ILE A 105 8.68 -1.73 -2.91
C ILE A 105 9.92 -2.07 -2.09
N LYS A 106 10.89 -1.17 -2.08
CA LYS A 106 12.15 -1.32 -1.33
C LYS A 106 12.21 -0.34 -0.17
N VAL A 107 12.39 -0.85 1.04
CA VAL A 107 12.66 -0.02 2.22
C VAL A 107 14.15 0.30 2.27
N GLU A 108 14.51 1.58 2.14
CA GLU A 108 15.90 2.05 2.25
C GLU A 108 16.13 2.69 3.62
N GLY A 109 16.96 2.04 4.44
CA GLY A 109 17.16 2.40 5.85
C GLY A 109 16.34 1.53 6.81
N THR A 110 16.40 1.86 8.10
CA THR A 110 15.61 1.18 9.14
C THR A 110 14.47 2.09 9.53
N LEU A 111 13.23 1.66 9.34
CA LEU A 111 12.07 2.38 9.86
C LEU A 111 11.92 2.05 11.37
N PRO A 112 12.11 3.01 12.28
CA PRO A 112 12.00 2.75 13.71
C PRO A 112 10.60 2.26 14.11
N PRO A 113 10.48 1.59 15.27
CA PRO A 113 9.20 1.34 15.91
C PRO A 113 8.30 2.58 15.94
N GLY A 114 7.02 2.40 15.59
CA GLY A 114 6.03 3.49 15.58
C GLY A 114 6.08 4.42 14.36
N ILE A 115 7.10 4.29 13.49
CA ILE A 115 7.18 5.06 12.25
C ILE A 115 6.41 4.37 11.12
N ARG A 116 5.79 5.19 10.26
CA ARG A 116 4.94 4.74 9.17
C ARG A 116 5.32 5.40 7.85
N VAL A 117 5.20 4.63 6.78
CA VAL A 117 5.27 5.14 5.41
C VAL A 117 4.04 4.67 4.65
N VAL A 118 3.42 5.58 3.91
CA VAL A 118 2.24 5.31 3.10
C VAL A 118 2.65 5.31 1.63
N ILE A 119 2.32 4.22 0.94
CA ILE A 119 2.32 4.17 -0.53
C ILE A 119 0.87 4.45 -0.95
N PRO A 120 0.58 5.62 -1.53
CA PRO A 120 -0.78 6.10 -1.71
C PRO A 120 -1.53 5.42 -2.86
N SER A 121 -0.81 4.89 -3.84
CA SER A 121 -1.30 4.19 -5.03
C SER A 121 -0.18 3.29 -5.54
N PHE A 122 -0.51 2.17 -6.18
CA PHE A 122 0.46 1.39 -6.96
C PHE A 122 0.56 1.89 -8.41
N ASP A 123 -0.31 2.82 -8.83
CA ASP A 123 -0.32 3.46 -10.15
C ASP A 123 0.33 4.84 -10.14
N ILE A 124 1.60 4.89 -9.76
CA ILE A 124 2.38 6.14 -9.72
C ILE A 124 3.01 6.54 -11.06
N GLY A 125 2.79 5.75 -12.12
CA GLY A 125 3.34 5.95 -13.45
C GLY A 125 4.75 5.35 -13.63
N ALA A 126 5.45 5.77 -14.68
CA ALA A 126 6.72 5.15 -15.11
C ALA A 126 7.97 5.57 -14.31
N ALA A 127 7.85 6.55 -13.41
CA ALA A 127 8.97 7.01 -12.57
C ALA A 127 8.93 6.34 -11.19
N PRO A 128 10.08 6.06 -10.57
CA PRO A 128 10.09 5.52 -9.21
C PRO A 128 9.41 6.46 -8.21
N GLY A 129 8.55 5.91 -7.37
CA GLY A 129 7.93 6.61 -6.26
C GLY A 129 8.88 6.67 -5.08
N VAL A 130 8.98 7.81 -4.42
CA VAL A 130 9.78 7.95 -3.20
C VAL A 130 8.88 8.49 -2.10
N PHE A 131 8.68 7.67 -1.07
CA PHE A 131 7.80 7.97 0.06
C PHE A 131 8.61 8.10 1.34
N TRP A 132 8.34 9.14 2.11
CA TRP A 132 9.11 9.49 3.31
C TRP A 132 8.31 9.25 4.57
N ASP A 133 9.04 8.98 5.66
CA ASP A 133 8.49 8.75 6.99
C ASP A 133 8.09 10.01 7.77
N GLY A 134 8.13 11.17 7.11
CA GLY A 134 7.70 12.45 7.67
C GLY A 134 8.66 13.11 8.66
N GLY A 135 9.85 12.58 8.92
CA GLY A 135 10.79 13.27 9.81
C GLY A 135 12.16 12.64 10.09
N SER A 136 12.40 11.36 9.78
CA SER A 136 13.65 10.66 10.12
C SER A 136 14.55 10.40 8.91
N GLY A 137 14.13 10.80 7.71
CA GLY A 137 14.93 10.66 6.49
C GLY A 137 14.99 9.23 5.94
N ASN A 138 14.13 8.34 6.43
CA ASN A 138 13.94 7.02 5.82
C ASN A 138 13.03 7.15 4.61
N ARG A 139 13.31 6.36 3.57
CA ARG A 139 12.50 6.35 2.35
C ARG A 139 12.14 4.94 1.92
N VAL A 140 10.94 4.84 1.35
CA VAL A 140 10.49 3.67 0.62
C VAL A 140 10.49 4.04 -0.85
N VAL A 141 11.19 3.24 -1.65
CA VAL A 141 11.27 3.43 -3.10
C VAL A 141 10.45 2.36 -3.79
N GLU A 142 9.52 2.78 -4.63
CA GLU A 142 8.71 1.90 -5.46
C GLU A 142 9.18 1.96 -6.90
N TYR A 143 9.50 0.80 -7.48
CA TYR A 143 9.78 0.66 -8.91
C TYR A 143 8.63 -0.05 -9.58
N PHE A 144 8.04 0.58 -10.59
CA PHE A 144 6.87 0.08 -11.28
C PHE A 144 7.21 -0.41 -12.69
N HIS A 145 6.75 -1.59 -13.05
CA HIS A 145 6.74 -2.09 -14.41
C HIS A 145 5.33 -1.98 -14.98
N TYR A 146 5.16 -1.12 -16.00
CA TYR A 146 3.85 -0.72 -16.50
C TYR A 146 3.46 -1.42 -17.81
N HIS A 147 2.31 -2.08 -17.77
CA HIS A 147 1.49 -2.48 -18.90
C HIS A 147 0.14 -1.74 -18.88
N ASN A 148 -0.62 -1.86 -17.79
CA ASN A 148 -1.97 -1.31 -17.64
C ASN A 148 -2.33 -0.85 -16.22
N GLY A 149 -1.40 -0.92 -15.26
CA GLY A 149 -1.56 -0.43 -13.89
C GLY A 149 -2.04 -1.49 -12.88
N LEU A 150 -1.61 -1.39 -11.62
CA LEU A 150 -1.88 -2.32 -10.52
C LEU A 150 -3.02 -1.93 -9.58
N ASP A 151 -3.55 -0.70 -9.63
CA ASP A 151 -4.60 -0.29 -8.69
C ASP A 151 -5.85 -1.16 -8.88
N GLY A 152 -6.12 -2.02 -7.90
CA GLY A 152 -7.21 -2.99 -7.97
C GLY A 152 -6.95 -4.17 -8.91
N LYS A 153 -5.69 -4.54 -9.17
CA LYS A 153 -5.35 -5.75 -9.96
C LYS A 153 -4.33 -6.67 -9.31
N ILE A 154 -3.82 -6.31 -8.14
CA ILE A 154 -2.86 -7.14 -7.42
C ILE A 154 -3.47 -8.51 -7.13
N SER A 155 -2.83 -9.55 -7.68
CA SER A 155 -3.19 -10.95 -7.50
C SER A 155 -2.09 -11.77 -6.81
N HIS A 156 -0.88 -11.22 -6.64
CA HIS A 156 0.20 -11.88 -5.93
C HIS A 156 1.03 -10.91 -5.08
N ILE A 157 1.48 -11.37 -3.91
CA ILE A 157 2.38 -10.62 -3.02
C ILE A 157 3.52 -11.54 -2.61
N SER A 158 4.74 -11.07 -2.73
CA SER A 158 5.94 -11.80 -2.29
C SER A 158 6.87 -10.88 -1.50
N ARG A 159 7.80 -11.49 -0.76
CA ARG A 159 8.93 -10.79 -0.17
C ARG A 159 10.19 -11.31 -0.84
N ALA A 160 11.00 -10.39 -1.34
CA ALA A 160 12.40 -10.65 -1.59
C ALA A 160 13.20 -10.20 -0.37
N VAL A 161 14.11 -11.05 0.12
CA VAL A 161 15.14 -10.59 1.03
C VAL A 161 16.22 -9.99 0.15
N GLY A 162 16.55 -8.71 0.35
CA GLY A 162 17.70 -8.11 -0.32
C GLY A 162 18.93 -8.99 -0.10
N GLN A 163 19.58 -9.41 -1.19
CA GLN A 163 20.88 -10.08 -1.15
C GLN A 163 21.93 -9.18 -0.52
#